data_AF-A0A4R1YIC4-F1
#
_entry.id   AF-A0A4R1YIC4-F1
#
_cell.length_a   1.000
_cell.length_b   1.000
_cell.length_c   1.000
_cell.angle_alpha   90.00
_cell.angle_beta   90.00
_cell.angle_gamma   90.00
#
_symmetry.space_group_name_H-M   'P 1'
#
loop_
_entity.id
_entity.type
_entity.pdbx_description
1 polymer ?
#
loop_
_entity_poly.entity_id
_entity_poly.type
_entity_poly.pdbx_seq_one_letter_code
_entity_poly.pdbx_strand_id
1 'polypeptide(L)'
;MITLDDIEDFTDLTREEIAAIAEHEHIPEADATLLADYLMHAHHGPQKVLAMISEDIRAALHGSDLDHARALYAVLHRFVADHPDAVRGAE
;
A
#
# COMPACT_ATOMS: atom_id res chain seq x y z
N MET A 1 10.08 -13.27 -21.57
CA MET A 1 8.76 -12.63 -21.50
C MET A 1 8.59 -12.23 -20.05
N ILE A 2 8.26 -10.97 -19.79
CA ILE A 2 8.04 -10.48 -18.43
C ILE A 2 6.59 -10.81 -18.02
N THR A 3 6.40 -11.29 -16.80
CA THR A 3 5.12 -11.70 -16.22
C THR A 3 4.63 -10.64 -15.21
N LEU A 4 3.40 -10.75 -14.70
CA LEU A 4 2.92 -9.85 -13.64
C LEU A 4 3.73 -10.02 -12.35
N ASP A 5 4.08 -11.26 -11.99
CA ASP A 5 4.95 -11.57 -10.87
C ASP A 5 6.30 -10.86 -10.98
N ASP A 6 6.88 -10.86 -12.19
CA ASP A 6 8.14 -10.15 -12.43
C ASP A 6 7.99 -8.63 -12.23
N ILE A 7 6.84 -8.03 -12.58
CA ILE A 7 6.60 -6.58 -12.44
C ILE A 7 6.37 -6.20 -10.97
N GLU A 8 5.61 -7.01 -10.22
CA GLU A 8 5.38 -6.81 -8.78
C GLU A 8 6.70 -6.84 -8.00
N ASP A 9 7.59 -7.78 -8.33
CA ASP A 9 8.91 -7.94 -7.70
C ASP A 9 9.91 -6.81 -8.02
N PHE A 10 9.63 -5.95 -9.02
CA PHE A 10 10.44 -4.75 -9.31
C PHE A 10 10.02 -3.52 -8.52
N THR A 11 8.89 -3.56 -7.81
CA THR A 11 8.44 -2.43 -7.00
C THR A 11 9.10 -2.45 -5.63
N ASP A 12 9.23 -1.29 -4.98
CA ASP A 12 9.67 -1.18 -3.58
C ASP A 12 8.61 -1.68 -2.58
N LEU A 13 7.53 -2.31 -3.05
CA LEU A 13 6.40 -2.80 -2.28
C LEU A 13 6.24 -4.31 -2.40
N THR A 14 5.67 -4.90 -1.35
CA THR A 14 5.19 -6.28 -1.33
C THR A 14 3.84 -6.41 -2.04
N ARG A 15 3.48 -7.64 -2.39
CA ARG A 15 2.19 -7.93 -3.05
C ARG A 15 1.00 -7.55 -2.18
N GLU A 16 1.11 -7.74 -0.87
CA GLU A 16 0.07 -7.34 0.08
C GLU A 16 -0.10 -5.82 0.16
N GLU A 17 0.98 -5.05 0.00
CA GLU A 17 0.93 -3.58 -0.07
C GLU A 17 0.34 -3.11 -1.40
N ILE A 18 0.67 -3.76 -2.52
CA ILE A 18 0.06 -3.50 -3.83
C ILE A 18 -1.44 -3.82 -3.79
N ALA A 19 -1.83 -4.95 -3.19
CA ALA A 19 -3.23 -5.35 -3.04
C ALA A 19 -4.01 -4.33 -2.19
N ALA A 20 -3.40 -3.78 -1.13
CA ALA A 20 -4.03 -2.72 -0.35
C ALA A 20 -4.25 -1.44 -1.17
N ILE A 21 -3.31 -1.05 -2.04
CA ILE A 21 -3.51 0.08 -2.97
C ILE A 21 -4.61 -0.21 -3.99
N ALA A 22 -4.62 -1.43 -4.55
CA ALA A 22 -5.64 -1.87 -5.50
C ALA A 22 -7.05 -1.80 -4.92
N GLU A 23 -7.19 -2.26 -3.67
CA GLU A 23 -8.43 -2.21 -2.91
C GLU A 23 -8.89 -0.77 -2.68
N HIS A 24 -8.00 0.09 -2.18
CA HIS A 24 -8.29 1.50 -1.88
C HIS A 24 -8.77 2.29 -3.11
N GLU A 25 -8.03 2.17 -4.21
CA GLU A 25 -8.29 2.92 -5.45
C GLU A 25 -9.35 2.24 -6.33
N HIS A 26 -9.80 1.04 -5.95
CA HIS A 26 -10.75 0.22 -6.71
C HIS A 26 -10.29 -0.06 -8.15
N ILE A 27 -9.03 -0.41 -8.30
CA ILE A 27 -8.38 -0.71 -9.59
C ILE A 27 -7.84 -2.16 -9.62
N PRO A 28 -7.62 -2.75 -10.80
CA PRO A 28 -6.94 -4.04 -10.91
C PRO A 28 -5.53 -4.01 -10.33
N GLU A 29 -5.05 -5.14 -9.78
CA GLU A 29 -3.70 -5.26 -9.19
C GLU A 29 -2.57 -4.86 -10.16
N ALA A 30 -2.73 -5.15 -11.46
CA ALA A 30 -1.77 -4.74 -12.47
C ALA A 30 -1.65 -3.20 -12.60
N ASP A 31 -2.78 -2.48 -12.49
CA ASP A 31 -2.80 -1.02 -12.51
C ASP A 31 -2.29 -0.44 -11.19
N ALA A 32 -2.63 -1.10 -10.06
CA ALA A 32 -2.12 -0.75 -8.74
C ALA A 32 -0.60 -0.91 -8.63
N THR A 33 -0.03 -1.91 -9.29
CA THR A 33 1.43 -2.12 -9.34
C THR A 33 2.13 -0.92 -9.99
N LEU A 34 1.57 -0.40 -11.10
CA LEU A 34 2.10 0.79 -11.76
C LEU A 34 1.92 2.06 -10.92
N LEU A 35 0.78 2.19 -10.23
CA LEU A 35 0.52 3.31 -9.32
C LEU A 35 1.47 3.27 -8.12
N ALA A 36 1.68 2.09 -7.53
CA ALA A 36 2.61 1.84 -6.44
C ALA A 36 4.03 2.27 -6.83
N ASP A 37 4.54 1.76 -7.94
CA ASP A 37 5.87 2.14 -8.45
C ASP A 37 6.00 3.66 -8.65
N TYR A 38 4.99 4.28 -9.27
CA TYR A 38 4.96 5.72 -9.44
C TYR A 38 4.98 6.48 -8.11
N LEU A 39 4.19 6.05 -7.12
CA LEU A 39 4.13 6.68 -5.80
C LEU A 39 5.47 6.54 -5.08
N MET A 40 6.11 5.36 -5.10
CA MET A 40 7.39 5.17 -4.40
C MET A 40 8.51 6.07 -4.94
N HIS A 41 8.42 6.48 -6.20
CA HIS A 41 9.34 7.43 -6.82
C HIS A 41 8.88 8.91 -6.74
N ALA A 42 7.67 9.18 -6.27
CA ALA A 42 7.11 10.53 -6.18
C ALA A 42 7.44 11.19 -4.84
N HIS A 43 7.58 12.52 -4.86
CA HIS A 43 7.70 13.29 -3.62
C HIS A 43 6.45 13.10 -2.74
N HIS A 44 6.67 12.77 -1.48
CA HIS A 44 5.64 12.37 -0.51
C HIS A 44 4.80 11.13 -0.88
N GLY A 45 5.23 10.31 -1.84
CA GLY A 45 4.45 9.15 -2.25
C GLY A 45 4.33 8.04 -1.21
N PRO A 46 5.40 7.67 -0.47
CA PRO A 46 5.28 6.73 0.64
C PRO A 46 4.26 7.17 1.71
N GLN A 47 4.17 8.48 1.97
CA GLN A 47 3.18 9.07 2.87
C GLN A 47 1.75 8.91 2.34
N LYS A 48 1.56 8.93 1.02
CA LYS A 48 0.25 8.66 0.40
C LYS A 48 -0.15 7.19 0.57
N VAL A 49 0.77 6.26 0.32
CA VAL A 49 0.52 4.82 0.53
C VAL A 49 0.15 4.55 1.99
N LEU A 50 0.88 5.15 2.94
CA LEU A 50 0.55 5.08 4.37
C LEU A 50 -0.86 5.61 4.67
N ALA A 51 -1.24 6.73 4.05
CA ALA A 51 -2.56 7.32 4.24
C ALA A 51 -3.67 6.42 3.69
N MET A 52 -3.51 5.85 2.50
CA MET A 52 -4.46 4.91 1.88
C MET A 52 -4.75 3.74 2.83
N ILE A 53 -3.70 3.01 3.24
CA ILE A 53 -3.84 1.85 4.14
C ILE A 53 -4.47 2.26 5.49
N SER A 54 -4.09 3.43 6.01
CA SER A 54 -4.66 3.95 7.27
C SER A 54 -6.15 4.32 7.16
N GLU A 55 -6.58 4.81 6.00
CA GLU A 55 -7.98 5.12 5.71
C GLU A 55 -8.81 3.84 5.60
N ASP A 56 -8.30 2.80 4.96
CA ASP A 56 -9.00 1.52 4.85
C ASP A 56 -9.11 0.80 6.19
N ILE A 57 -8.07 0.84 7.03
CA ILE A 57 -8.16 0.35 8.41
C ILE A 57 -9.29 1.08 9.14
N ARG A 58 -9.39 2.41 8.98
CA ARG A 58 -10.46 3.19 9.60
C ARG A 58 -11.82 2.78 9.05
N ALA A 59 -11.97 2.59 7.74
CA ALA A 59 -13.21 2.16 7.11
C ALA A 59 -13.66 0.77 7.62
N ALA A 60 -12.74 -0.19 7.65
CA ALA A 60 -12.96 -1.54 8.16
C ALA A 60 -13.42 -1.54 9.64
N LEU A 61 -12.77 -0.74 10.49
CA LEU A 61 -13.17 -0.57 11.88
C LEU A 61 -14.57 0.04 12.03
N HIS A 62 -14.93 1.03 11.21
CA HIS A 62 -16.29 1.60 11.21
C HIS A 62 -17.33 0.59 10.73
N GLY A 63 -16.97 -0.28 9.77
CA GLY A 63 -17.80 -1.38 9.29
C GLY A 63 -17.89 -2.58 10.24
N SER A 64 -17.16 -2.57 11.37
CA SER A 64 -16.99 -3.72 12.27
C SER A 64 -16.33 -4.95 11.62
N ASP A 65 -15.58 -4.75 10.52
CA ASP A 65 -14.76 -5.78 9.89
C ASP A 65 -13.37 -5.84 10.55
N LEU A 66 -13.31 -6.48 11.72
CA LEU A 66 -12.10 -6.54 12.53
C LEU A 66 -11.01 -7.44 11.93
N ASP A 67 -11.41 -8.45 11.14
CA ASP A 67 -10.47 -9.38 10.52
C ASP A 67 -9.73 -8.68 9.38
N HIS A 68 -10.46 -7.95 8.54
CA HIS A 68 -9.87 -7.14 7.49
C HIS A 68 -9.01 -5.99 8.06
N ALA A 69 -9.50 -5.28 9.08
CA ALA A 69 -8.71 -4.24 9.75
C ALA A 69 -7.37 -4.78 10.32
N ARG A 70 -7.38 -6.01 10.84
CA ARG A 70 -6.17 -6.68 11.33
C ARG A 70 -5.21 -7.03 10.21
N ALA A 71 -5.72 -7.50 9.07
CA ALA A 71 -4.90 -7.79 7.89
C ALA A 71 -4.20 -6.52 7.39
N LEU A 72 -4.95 -5.43 7.20
CA LEU A 72 -4.39 -4.14 6.78
C LEU A 72 -3.41 -3.56 7.80
N TYR A 73 -3.63 -3.75 9.11
CA TYR A 73 -2.66 -3.34 10.12
C TYR A 73 -1.32 -4.06 9.99
N ALA A 74 -1.33 -5.36 9.67
CA ALA A 74 -0.10 -6.11 9.44
C ALA A 74 0.66 -5.59 8.20
N VAL A 75 -0.09 -5.26 7.13
CA VAL A 75 0.45 -4.62 5.92
C VAL A 75 1.07 -3.27 6.27
N LEU A 76 0.33 -2.39 6.95
CA LEU A 76 0.83 -1.07 7.37
C LEU A 76 2.08 -1.16 8.26
N HIS A 77 2.10 -2.12 9.19
CA HIS A 77 3.24 -2.32 10.08
C HIS A 77 4.50 -2.74 9.29
N ARG A 78 4.36 -3.61 8.29
CA ARG A 78 5.47 -3.96 7.39
C ARG A 78 5.93 -2.73 6.62
N PHE A 79 4.99 -2.04 5.98
CA PHE A 79 5.26 -0.86 5.17
C PHE A 79 6.05 0.20 5.93
N VAL A 80 5.65 0.52 7.17
CA VAL A 80 6.38 1.50 8.01
C VAL A 80 7.77 1.02 8.44
N ALA A 81 7.97 -0.29 8.59
CA ALA A 81 9.28 -0.84 8.93
C ALA A 81 10.26 -0.72 7.76
N ASP A 82 9.77 -0.90 6.53
CA ASP A 82 10.57 -0.85 5.30
C ASP A 82 10.71 0.60 4.78
N HIS A 83 9.71 1.46 5.03
CA HIS A 83 9.61 2.87 4.61
C HIS A 83 9.41 3.82 5.81
N PRO A 84 10.41 4.00 6.69
CA PRO A 84 10.26 4.80 7.91
C PRO A 84 10.07 6.30 7.67
N ASP A 85 10.44 6.80 6.50
CA ASP A 85 10.21 8.16 6.02
C ASP A 85 8.72 8.43 5.72
N ALA A 86 7.90 7.40 5.47
CA ALA A 86 6.46 7.56 5.34
C ALA A 86 5.79 8.10 6.62
N VAL A 87 6.38 7.84 7.80
CA VAL A 87 5.86 8.34 9.09
C VAL A 87 6.41 9.73 9.41
N ARG A 88 7.64 10.01 8.97
CA ARG A 88 8.30 11.29 9.20
C ARG A 88 7.92 12.19 8.03
N GLY A 89 6.81 12.93 8.18
CA GLY A 89 6.37 13.89 7.17
C GLY A 89 7.59 14.65 6.64
N ALA A 90 7.86 14.51 5.34
CA ALA A 90 9.13 14.99 4.79
C ALA A 90 9.24 16.49 5.06
N GLU A 91 10.31 16.88 5.75
CA GLU A 91 10.65 18.28 6.03
C GLU A 91 10.81 19.10 4.76
#